data_AF-A0A2G3LIY0-F1
#
_entry.id   AF-A0A2G3LIY0-F1
#
_cell.length_a   1.000
_cell.length_b   1.000
_cell.length_c   1.000
_cell.angle_alpha   90.00
_cell.angle_beta   90.00
_cell.angle_gamma   90.00
#
_symmetry.space_group_name_H-M   'P 1'
#
loop_
_entity.id
_entity.type
_entity.pdbx_description
1 polymer ?
#
loop_
_entity_poly.entity_id
_entity_poly.type
_entity_poly.pdbx_seq_one_letter_code
_entity_poly.pdbx_strand_id
1 'polypeptide(L)'
;MSTPALETYLARLYTDDVLRAAFLLDPHAQALLHGLSPQEAEAMAAIDRVGLQMAAASYRAKRSAHGSRATPAQPWWRRLLAAWT
;
A
#
# COMPACT_ATOMS: atom_id res chain seq x y z
N MET A 1 -1.84 -12.80 17.63
CA MET A 1 -1.02 -11.60 17.36
C MET A 1 -0.29 -11.85 16.06
N SER A 2 -0.35 -10.91 15.11
CA SER A 2 0.40 -10.99 13.85
C SER A 2 1.90 -10.90 14.11
N THR A 3 2.71 -11.61 13.32
CA THR A 3 4.17 -11.49 13.40
C THR A 3 4.67 -10.27 12.62
N PRO A 4 5.83 -9.70 12.96
CA PRO A 4 6.43 -8.61 12.18
C PRO A 4 6.69 -8.98 10.71
N ALA A 5 6.98 -10.25 10.44
CA ALA A 5 7.20 -10.75 9.09
C ALA A 5 5.91 -10.71 8.25
N LEU A 6 4.80 -11.18 8.83
CA LEU A 6 3.47 -11.11 8.22
C LEU A 6 3.07 -9.66 7.92
N GLU A 7 3.23 -8.76 8.89
CA GLU A 7 2.90 -7.34 8.73
C GLU A 7 3.73 -6.67 7.63
N THR A 8 5.04 -6.96 7.61
CA THR A 8 5.94 -6.47 6.56
C THR A 8 5.52 -6.97 5.19
N TYR A 9 5.20 -8.25 5.07
CA TYR A 9 4.77 -8.84 3.82
C TYR A 9 3.46 -8.22 3.32
N LEU A 10 2.47 -8.07 4.20
CA LEU A 10 1.20 -7.44 3.87
C LEU A 10 1.36 -5.97 3.45
N ALA A 11 2.20 -5.20 4.14
CA ALA A 11 2.51 -3.82 3.79
C ALA A 11 3.16 -3.71 2.39
N ARG A 12 4.02 -4.66 2.04
CA ARG A 12 4.63 -4.71 0.70
C ARG A 12 3.59 -5.01 -0.38
N LEU A 13 2.64 -5.91 -0.15
CA LEU A 13 1.57 -6.19 -1.13
C LEU A 13 0.75 -4.95 -1.49
N TYR A 14 0.56 -4.02 -0.56
CA TYR A 14 -0.15 -2.76 -0.83
C TYR A 14 0.62 -1.76 -1.70
N THR A 15 1.94 -1.89 -1.81
CA THR A 15 2.81 -0.86 -2.40
C THR A 15 3.67 -1.35 -3.56
N ASP A 16 3.95 -2.64 -3.63
CA ASP A 16 4.75 -3.29 -4.66
C ASP A 16 3.83 -4.01 -5.67
N ASP A 17 3.78 -3.48 -6.89
CA ASP A 17 2.90 -3.97 -7.95
C ASP A 17 3.33 -5.36 -8.48
N VAL A 18 4.64 -5.61 -8.56
CA VAL A 18 5.19 -6.88 -9.07
C VAL A 18 4.95 -7.97 -8.05
N LEU A 19 5.25 -7.70 -6.77
CA LEU A 19 5.01 -8.64 -5.69
C LEU A 19 3.52 -9.00 -5.59
N ARG A 20 2.64 -8.01 -5.67
CA ARG A 20 1.20 -8.26 -5.60
C ARG A 20 0.71 -9.06 -6.81
N ALA A 21 1.23 -8.82 -8.01
CA ALA A 21 0.86 -9.61 -9.19
C ALA A 21 1.25 -11.09 -9.01
N ALA A 22 2.45 -11.37 -8.51
CA ALA A 22 2.88 -12.74 -8.21
C ALA A 22 2.00 -13.38 -7.12
N PHE A 23 1.73 -12.63 -6.04
CA PHE A 23 0.85 -13.09 -4.95
C PHE A 23 -0.55 -13.45 -5.43
N LEU A 24 -1.15 -12.67 -6.34
CA LEU A 24 -2.51 -12.94 -6.84
C LEU A 24 -2.60 -14.21 -7.70
N LEU A 25 -1.49 -14.70 -8.24
CA LEU A 25 -1.43 -15.96 -8.98
C LEU A 25 -1.43 -17.18 -8.04
N ASP A 26 -0.64 -17.11 -6.95
CA ASP A 26 -0.56 -18.17 -5.95
C ASP A 26 -0.26 -17.60 -4.56
N PRO A 27 -1.31 -17.17 -3.81
CA PRO A 27 -1.14 -16.50 -2.53
C PRO A 27 -0.37 -17.32 -1.49
N HIS A 28 -0.67 -18.62 -1.42
CA HIS A 28 -0.11 -19.51 -0.42
C HIS A 28 1.37 -19.78 -0.71
N ALA A 29 1.71 -20.15 -1.95
CA ALA A 29 3.10 -20.40 -2.32
C ALA A 29 3.95 -19.13 -2.17
N GLN A 30 3.42 -17.96 -2.55
CA GLN A 30 4.15 -16.71 -2.40
C GLN A 30 4.37 -16.35 -0.93
N ALA A 31 3.38 -16.53 -0.05
CA ALA A 31 3.57 -16.31 1.38
C ALA A 31 4.69 -17.20 1.96
N LEU A 32 4.72 -18.49 1.61
CA LEU A 32 5.78 -19.41 2.03
C LEU A 32 7.16 -19.00 1.50
N LEU A 33 7.25 -18.62 0.21
CA LEU A 33 8.49 -18.15 -0.40
C LEU A 33 9.04 -16.89 0.29
N HIS A 34 8.16 -16.09 0.89
CA HIS A 34 8.51 -14.91 1.67
C HIS A 34 8.76 -15.18 3.16
N GLY A 35 8.85 -16.45 3.56
CA GLY A 35 9.26 -16.88 4.90
C GLY A 35 8.15 -16.87 5.94
N LEU A 36 6.88 -16.78 5.53
CA LEU A 36 5.76 -16.92 6.44
C LEU A 36 5.59 -18.39 6.83
N SER A 37 5.10 -18.63 8.04
CA SER A 37 4.75 -19.98 8.48
C SER A 37 3.57 -20.55 7.66
N PRO A 38 3.36 -21.88 7.65
CA PRO A 38 2.21 -22.48 6.96
C PRO A 38 0.86 -21.89 7.39
N GLN A 39 0.69 -21.66 8.70
CA GLN A 39 -0.54 -21.05 9.22
C GLN A 39 -0.76 -19.62 8.70
N GLU A 40 0.31 -18.84 8.62
CA GLU A 40 0.24 -17.48 8.07
C GLU A 40 0.01 -17.50 6.55
N ALA A 41 0.59 -18.47 5.84
CA ALA A 41 0.36 -18.64 4.40
C ALA A 41 -1.10 -19.02 4.09
N GLU A 42 -1.72 -19.88 4.89
CA GLU A 42 -3.15 -20.18 4.82
C GLU A 42 -4.00 -18.92 5.08
N ALA A 43 -3.69 -18.17 6.14
CA ALA A 43 -4.37 -16.92 6.43
C ALA A 43 -4.24 -15.91 5.28
N MET A 44 -3.04 -15.78 4.70
CA MET A 44 -2.80 -14.93 3.53
C MET A 44 -3.59 -15.39 2.30
N ALA A 45 -3.73 -16.70 2.08
CA ALA A 45 -4.50 -17.23 0.95
C ALA A 45 -6.01 -16.92 1.04
N ALA A 46 -6.51 -16.74 2.26
CA ALA A 46 -7.90 -16.46 2.58
C ALA A 46 -8.27 -14.96 2.60
N ILE A 47 -7.31 -14.03 2.43
CA ILE A 47 -7.61 -12.59 2.49
C ILE A 47 -8.50 -12.14 1.33
N ASP A 48 -9.21 -11.02 1.54
CA ASP A 48 -9.94 -10.35 0.48
C ASP A 48 -8.99 -9.74 -0.57
N ARG A 49 -8.89 -10.42 -1.71
CA ARG A 49 -8.04 -10.04 -2.84
C ARG A 49 -8.55 -8.79 -3.55
N VAL A 50 -9.87 -8.61 -3.62
CA VAL A 50 -10.49 -7.45 -4.26
C VAL A 50 -10.20 -6.21 -3.42
N GLY A 51 -10.42 -6.29 -2.10
CA GLY A 51 -10.06 -5.24 -1.15
C GLY A 51 -8.57 -4.87 -1.21
N LEU A 52 -7.69 -5.87 -1.28
CA LEU A 52 -6.24 -5.64 -1.47
C LEU A 52 -5.95 -4.84 -2.75
N GLN A 53 -6.53 -5.22 -3.88
CA GLN A 53 -6.31 -4.52 -5.16
C GLN A 53 -6.87 -3.09 -5.13
N MET A 54 -8.05 -2.89 -4.56
CA MET A 54 -8.68 -1.56 -4.41
C MET A 54 -7.84 -0.63 -3.53
N ALA A 55 -7.36 -1.13 -2.39
CA ALA A 55 -6.50 -0.38 -1.49
C ALA A 55 -5.17 -0.02 -2.16
N ALA A 56 -4.52 -0.98 -2.82
CA ALA A 56 -3.28 -0.74 -3.55
C ALA A 56 -3.44 0.31 -4.67
N ALA A 57 -4.54 0.27 -5.43
CA ALA A 57 -4.85 1.27 -6.43
C ALA A 57 -5.02 2.67 -5.81
N SER A 58 -5.71 2.74 -4.67
CA SER A 58 -5.90 3.98 -3.92
C SER A 58 -4.57 4.56 -3.43
N TYR A 59 -3.67 3.73 -2.92
CA TYR A 59 -2.34 4.17 -2.48
C TYR A 59 -1.47 4.64 -3.65
N ARG A 60 -1.51 3.94 -4.79
CA ARG A 60 -0.82 4.38 -6.01
C ARG A 60 -1.28 5.77 -6.44
N ALA A 61 -2.59 6.00 -6.49
CA ALA A 61 -3.16 7.30 -6.86
C ALA A 61 -2.78 8.42 -5.89
N LYS A 62 -2.80 8.14 -4.57
CA LYS A 62 -2.38 9.11 -3.55
C LYS A 62 -0.89 9.46 -3.67
N ARG A 63 -0.04 8.46 -3.95
CA ARG A 63 1.41 8.64 -4.14
C ARG A 63 1.74 9.42 -5.41
N SER A 64 1.07 9.15 -6.52
CA SER A 64 1.25 9.92 -7.75
C SER A 64 0.80 11.38 -7.59
N ALA A 65 -0.26 11.64 -6.82
CA ALA A 65 -0.74 12.98 -6.53
C ALA A 65 0.16 13.77 -5.56
N HIS A 66 0.86 13.11 -4.63
CA HIS A 66 1.81 13.76 -3.73
C HIS A 66 3.22 13.88 -4.31
N GLY A 67 3.65 12.92 -5.14
CA GLY A 67 4.97 12.96 -5.80
C GLY A 67 5.10 14.05 -6.87
N SER A 68 3.98 14.50 -7.45
CA SER A 68 3.95 15.61 -8.41
C SER A 68 3.80 17.00 -7.76
N ARG A 69 3.53 17.05 -6.45
CA ARG A 69 3.37 18.29 -5.69
C ARG A 69 4.69 18.74 -5.05
N ALA A 70 5.74 18.83 -5.86
CA ALA A 70 6.98 19.54 -5.51
C ALA A 70 6.82 21.07 -5.71
N THR A 71 5.63 21.60 -5.47
CA THR A 71 5.46 23.03 -5.22
C THR A 71 4.80 23.16 -3.86
N PRO A 72 5.39 23.90 -2.91
CA PRO A 72 4.66 24.26 -1.71
C PRO A 72 3.48 25.09 -2.20
N ALA A 73 2.29 24.50 -2.22
CA ALA A 73 1.06 25.24 -2.42
C ALA A 73 1.06 26.27 -1.29
N GLN A 74 1.35 27.53 -1.66
CA GLN A 74 1.32 28.66 -0.75
C GLN A 74 0.04 28.51 0.06
N PRO A 75 0.14 28.35 1.40
CA PRO A 75 -1.03 28.01 2.17
C PRO A 75 -2.02 29.15 2.01
N TRP A 76 -3.29 28.80 1.84
CA TRP A 76 -4.38 29.72 1.47
C TRP A 76 -4.44 30.98 2.33
N TRP A 77 -3.99 30.90 3.59
CA TRP A 77 -3.87 32.03 4.51
C TRP A 77 -2.88 33.12 4.06
N ARG A 78 -1.82 32.79 3.30
CA ARG A 78 -0.91 33.80 2.73
C ARG A 78 -1.57 34.64 1.63
N ARG A 79 -2.53 34.07 0.88
CA ARG A 79 -3.32 34.82 -0.10
C ARG A 79 -4.31 35.77 0.59
N LEU A 80 -4.83 35.39 1.75
CA LEU A 80 -5.69 36.26 2.54
C LEU A 80 -4.92 37.43 3.16
N LEU A 81 -3.71 37.22 3.67
CA LEU A 81 -2.90 38.32 4.23
C LEU A 81 -2.45 39.35 3.17
N ALA A 82 -2.18 38.91 1.95
CA ALA A 82 -1.77 39.81 0.86
C ALA A 82 -2.92 40.69 0.32
N ALA A 83 -4.17 40.37 0.63
CA ALA A 83 -5.33 41.17 0.22
C ALA A 83 -5.69 42.30 1.21
N TRP A 84 -4.92 42.44 2.30
CA TRP A 84 -5.16 43.41 3.38
C TRP A 84 -4.06 44.47 3.51
N THR A 85 -3.17 44.58 2.52
CA THR A 85 -2.17 45.64 2.36
C THR A 85 -2.44 46.42 1.09
#